data_AF-A0A1F8F010-F1
#
_entry.id   AF-A0A1F8F010-F1
#
_cell.length_a   1.000
_cell.length_b   1.000
_cell.length_c   1.000
_cell.angle_alpha   90.00
_cell.angle_beta   90.00
_cell.angle_gamma   90.00
#
_symmetry.space_group_name_H-M   'P 1'
#
loop_
_entity.id
_entity.type
_entity.pdbx_description
1 polymer ?
#
loop_
_entity_poly.entity_id
_entity_poly.type
_entity_poly.pdbx_seq_one_letter_code
_entity_poly.pdbx_strand_id
1 'polypeptide(L)'
;MKAIFFPGLGETKKNYKSLLKYLIVADIDWNTGKATSSKNCGTVVSFSLGAVFSLEIALKRKIKKLILCSPTPFESLGKHKAEQVIFIIGEKEKFLQKVFKPLCKKNVKMIIVPKGGHRINKNYEKILLQNI
;
A
#
# COMPACT_ATOMS: atom_id res chain seq x y z
N MET A 1 17.40 -4.47 0.32
CA MET A 1 16.86 -3.39 1.18
C MET A 1 15.37 -3.65 1.36
N LYS A 2 14.85 -3.69 2.59
CA LYS A 2 13.43 -3.99 2.85
C LYS A 2 12.52 -2.83 2.39
N ALA A 3 11.28 -3.14 2.02
CA ALA A 3 10.26 -2.11 1.77
C ALA A 3 9.65 -1.65 3.11
N ILE A 4 9.19 -0.40 3.17
CA ILE A 4 8.41 0.08 4.32
C ILE A 4 6.92 -0.19 4.08
N PHE A 5 6.21 -0.58 5.14
CA PHE A 5 4.79 -0.89 5.12
C PHE A 5 4.03 -0.03 6.13
N PHE A 6 3.08 0.77 5.65
CA PHE A 6 2.17 1.56 6.49
C PHE A 6 0.87 0.77 6.72
N PRO A 7 0.66 0.22 7.93
CA PRO A 7 -0.55 -0.55 8.23
C PRO A 7 -1.81 0.34 8.32
N GLY A 8 -2.98 -0.29 8.34
CA GLY A 8 -4.26 0.39 8.54
C GLY A 8 -4.50 0.81 10.00
N LEU A 9 -5.59 1.52 10.25
CA LEU A 9 -5.99 1.91 11.62
C LEU A 9 -6.28 0.67 12.46
N GLY A 10 -5.72 0.62 13.68
CA GLY A 10 -5.87 -0.52 14.60
C GLY A 10 -5.03 -1.75 14.27
N GLU A 11 -4.29 -1.74 13.16
CA GLU A 11 -3.39 -2.82 12.78
C GLU A 11 -2.00 -2.64 13.42
N THR A 12 -1.39 -3.74 13.86
CA THR A 12 -0.10 -3.72 14.55
C THR A 12 0.91 -4.63 13.85
N LYS A 13 2.19 -4.54 14.24
CA LYS A 13 3.24 -5.47 13.77
C LYS A 13 2.89 -6.94 13.97
N LYS A 14 2.11 -7.28 15.00
CA LYS A 14 1.68 -8.66 15.29
C LYS A 14 0.77 -9.22 14.21
N ASN A 15 -0.07 -8.37 13.60
CA ASN A 15 -0.98 -8.74 12.51
C ASN A 15 -0.23 -9.21 11.25
N TYR A 16 1.03 -8.78 11.08
CA TYR A 16 1.83 -9.01 9.87
C TYR A 16 3.11 -9.79 10.13
N LYS A 17 3.11 -10.70 11.13
CA LYS A 17 4.30 -11.45 11.55
C LYS A 17 4.99 -12.18 10.39
N SER A 18 4.23 -12.75 9.46
CA SER A 18 4.73 -13.42 8.25
C SER A 18 5.49 -12.47 7.30
N LEU A 19 5.12 -11.18 7.29
CA LEU A 19 5.69 -10.17 6.40
C LEU A 19 6.91 -9.45 6.99
N LEU A 20 7.18 -9.55 8.30
CA LEU A 20 8.30 -8.86 8.97
C LEU A 20 9.69 -9.23 8.41
N LYS A 21 9.80 -10.42 7.79
CA LYS A 21 11.03 -10.83 7.08
C LYS A 21 11.31 -9.95 5.87
N TYR A 22 10.27 -9.43 5.21
CA TYR A 22 10.35 -8.71 3.94
C TYR A 22 10.08 -7.21 4.09
N LEU A 23 9.28 -6.83 5.09
CA LEU A 23 8.78 -5.48 5.30
C LEU A 23 9.24 -4.90 6.64
N ILE A 24 9.50 -3.60 6.64
CA ILE A 24 9.57 -2.78 7.85
C ILE A 24 8.15 -2.26 8.09
N VAL A 25 7.43 -2.85 9.04
CA VAL A 25 6.09 -2.39 9.41
C VAL A 25 6.24 -1.12 10.25
N ALA A 26 5.73 -0.01 9.73
CA ALA A 26 5.78 1.28 10.39
C ALA A 26 4.88 1.29 11.62
N ASP A 27 5.40 1.82 12.72
CA ASP A 27 4.58 2.32 13.82
C ASP A 27 3.98 3.67 13.38
N ILE A 28 2.67 3.82 13.53
CA ILE A 28 1.90 5.01 13.17
C ILE A 28 1.23 5.55 14.43
N ASP A 29 1.46 6.82 14.73
CA ASP A 29 0.70 7.59 15.69
C ASP A 29 -0.41 8.33 14.94
N TRP A 30 -1.62 7.80 15.04
CA TRP A 30 -2.81 8.33 14.38
C TRP A 30 -3.30 9.65 14.98
N ASN A 31 -2.90 10.00 16.22
CA ASN A 31 -3.27 11.26 16.84
C ASN A 31 -2.41 12.42 16.33
N THR A 32 -1.13 12.15 16.03
CA THR A 32 -0.18 13.17 15.54
C THR A 32 0.07 13.11 14.04
N GLY A 33 -0.43 12.07 13.36
CA GLY A 33 -0.16 11.83 11.94
C GLY A 33 1.32 11.55 11.66
N LYS A 34 2.07 11.04 12.66
CA LYS A 34 3.48 10.68 12.52
C LYS A 34 3.63 9.18 12.32
N ALA A 35 4.62 8.77 11.54
CA ALA A 35 4.91 7.38 11.32
C ALA A 35 6.42 7.13 11.23
N THR A 36 6.81 5.86 11.37
CA THR A 36 8.19 5.40 11.17
C THR A 36 8.78 5.93 9.85
N SER A 37 10.01 6.43 9.90
CA SER A 37 10.64 7.06 8.74
C SER A 37 10.85 6.10 7.55
N SER A 38 10.56 6.59 6.35
CA SER A 38 10.74 5.86 5.09
C SER A 38 11.98 6.26 4.29
N LYS A 39 12.82 7.17 4.81
CA LYS A 39 13.85 7.93 4.05
C LYS A 39 14.71 7.08 3.10
N ASN A 40 15.02 5.84 3.48
CA ASN A 40 15.90 4.95 2.71
C ASN A 40 15.15 3.82 1.98
N CYS A 41 13.82 3.79 1.94
CA CYS A 41 13.08 2.71 1.29
C CYS A 41 12.74 3.08 -0.16
N GLY A 42 13.20 2.29 -1.14
CA GLY A 42 12.83 2.48 -2.57
C GLY A 42 11.42 1.98 -2.90
N THR A 43 10.89 1.07 -2.10
CA THR A 43 9.53 0.53 -2.22
C THR A 43 8.73 0.90 -0.98
N VAL A 44 7.54 1.45 -1.18
CA VAL A 44 6.58 1.82 -0.13
C VAL A 44 5.31 1.02 -0.35
N VAL A 45 4.85 0.37 0.70
CA VAL A 45 3.63 -0.43 0.74
C VAL A 45 2.70 0.18 1.79
N SER A 46 1.39 0.10 1.58
CA SER A 46 0.41 0.50 2.59
C SER A 46 -0.83 -0.35 2.55
N PHE A 47 -1.56 -0.43 3.66
CA PHE A 47 -2.87 -1.06 3.73
C PHE A 47 -3.94 -0.07 4.21
N SER A 48 -5.10 -0.05 3.55
CA SER A 48 -6.27 0.74 3.98
C SER A 48 -5.89 2.21 4.24
N LEU A 49 -6.14 2.72 5.46
CA LEU A 49 -5.83 4.10 5.85
C LEU A 49 -4.34 4.44 5.84
N GLY A 50 -3.45 3.44 5.91
CA GLY A 50 -2.01 3.63 5.74
C GLY A 50 -1.62 4.22 4.37
N ALA A 51 -2.53 4.17 3.40
CA ALA A 51 -2.35 4.76 2.08
C ALA A 51 -2.05 6.26 2.14
N VAL A 52 -2.61 6.99 3.11
CA VAL A 52 -2.39 8.44 3.28
C VAL A 52 -0.90 8.75 3.40
N PHE A 53 -0.18 8.01 4.26
CA PHE A 53 1.26 8.19 4.45
C PHE A 53 2.07 7.85 3.20
N SER A 54 1.71 6.74 2.54
CA SER A 54 2.43 6.30 1.33
C SER A 54 2.26 7.27 0.15
N LEU A 55 1.07 7.87 0.01
CA LEU A 55 0.78 8.90 -0.99
C LEU A 55 1.55 10.18 -0.69
N GLU A 56 1.54 10.64 0.56
CA GLU A 56 2.32 11.81 0.98
C GLU A 56 3.81 11.63 0.66
N ILE A 57 4.36 10.44 0.94
CA ILE A 57 5.73 10.10 0.58
C ILE A 57 5.94 10.16 -0.93
N ALA A 58 5.04 9.55 -1.70
CA ALA A 58 5.13 9.52 -3.15
C ALA A 58 5.02 10.92 -3.79
N LEU A 59 4.33 11.87 -3.16
CA LEU A 59 4.28 13.27 -3.60
C LEU A 59 5.60 14.01 -3.32
N LYS A 60 6.25 13.71 -2.19
CA LYS A 60 7.44 14.44 -1.73
C LYS A 60 8.75 13.94 -2.36
N ARG A 61 8.95 12.62 -2.48
CA ARG A 61 10.22 12.04 -2.96
C ARG A 61 10.02 10.99 -4.05
N LYS A 62 11.05 10.83 -4.89
CA LYS A 62 11.10 9.73 -5.87
C LYS A 62 11.18 8.39 -5.15
N ILE A 63 10.35 7.44 -5.56
CA ILE A 63 10.37 6.05 -5.09
C ILE A 63 10.25 5.13 -6.31
N LYS A 64 10.89 3.96 -6.25
CA LYS A 64 10.84 2.98 -7.32
C LYS A 64 9.44 2.38 -7.45
N LYS A 65 8.79 2.09 -6.32
CA LYS A 65 7.50 1.40 -6.32
C LYS A 65 6.60 1.84 -5.18
N LEU A 66 5.34 2.13 -5.50
CA LEU A 66 4.27 2.40 -4.56
C LEU A 66 3.23 1.27 -4.67
N ILE A 67 3.00 0.53 -3.59
CA ILE A 67 2.03 -0.57 -3.55
C ILE A 67 0.91 -0.21 -2.57
N LEU A 68 -0.28 0.03 -3.10
CA LEU A 68 -1.46 0.43 -2.36
C LEU A 68 -2.39 -0.78 -2.20
N CYS A 69 -2.37 -1.38 -1.01
CA CYS A 69 -3.17 -2.56 -0.68
C CYS A 69 -4.53 -2.13 -0.13
N SER A 70 -5.61 -2.37 -0.88
CA SER A 70 -6.99 -2.03 -0.51
C SER A 70 -7.08 -0.63 0.12
N PRO A 71 -6.54 0.42 -0.55
CA PRO A 71 -6.39 1.73 0.05
C PRO A 71 -7.75 2.38 0.31
N THR A 72 -7.82 3.26 1.30
CA THR A 72 -8.96 4.17 1.47
C THR A 72 -9.21 4.93 0.15
N PRO A 73 -10.47 5.09 -0.31
CA PRO A 73 -10.79 5.77 -1.56
C PRO A 73 -10.19 7.17 -1.66
N PHE A 74 -9.68 7.53 -2.84
CA PHE A 74 -9.22 8.88 -3.19
C PHE A 74 -9.40 9.12 -4.69
N GLU A 75 -9.48 10.38 -5.10
CA GLU A 75 -9.82 10.77 -6.47
C GLU A 75 -8.63 10.78 -7.43
N SER A 76 -7.43 11.04 -6.92
CA SER A 76 -6.22 11.20 -7.76
C SER A 76 -4.95 10.78 -7.03
N LEU A 77 -3.98 10.25 -7.77
CA LEU A 77 -2.62 10.00 -7.29
C LEU A 77 -1.78 11.30 -7.21
N GLY A 78 -2.31 12.43 -7.71
CA GLY A 78 -1.60 13.70 -7.80
C GLY A 78 -0.36 13.63 -8.71
N LYS A 79 0.54 14.61 -8.58
CA LYS A 79 1.86 14.62 -9.25
C LYS A 79 2.85 13.73 -8.49
N HIS A 80 2.52 12.45 -8.32
CA HIS A 80 3.38 11.50 -7.62
C HIS A 80 4.71 11.31 -8.36
N LYS A 81 5.74 10.96 -7.59
CA LYS A 81 7.12 10.71 -8.04
C LYS A 81 7.49 9.23 -8.01
N ALA A 82 6.50 8.34 -7.84
CA ALA A 82 6.69 6.90 -7.94
C ALA A 82 6.89 6.46 -9.41
N GLU A 83 7.93 5.69 -9.69
CA GLU A 83 8.18 5.14 -11.04
C GLU A 83 7.07 4.14 -11.44
N GLN A 84 6.64 3.30 -10.49
CA GLN A 84 5.54 2.36 -10.65
C GLN A 84 4.55 2.44 -9.48
N VAL A 85 3.26 2.37 -9.79
CA VAL A 85 2.18 2.24 -8.81
C VAL A 85 1.43 0.93 -9.03
N ILE A 86 1.14 0.22 -7.95
CA ILE A 86 0.39 -1.04 -7.96
C ILE A 86 -0.73 -0.94 -6.95
N PHE A 87 -1.97 -0.96 -7.42
CA PHE A 87 -3.11 -1.26 -6.58
C PHE A 87 -3.21 -2.76 -6.41
N ILE A 88 -3.27 -3.25 -5.18
CA ILE A 88 -3.68 -4.64 -4.88
C ILE A 88 -5.04 -4.52 -4.21
N ILE A 89 -6.08 -5.15 -4.77
CA ILE A 89 -7.46 -5.00 -4.29
C ILE A 89 -8.11 -6.37 -4.22
N GLY A 90 -8.86 -6.64 -3.15
CA GLY A 90 -9.65 -7.86 -3.03
C GLY A 90 -10.75 -7.94 -4.06
N GLU A 91 -10.99 -9.13 -4.62
CA GLU A 91 -12.08 -9.36 -5.59
C GLU A 91 -13.46 -8.92 -5.09
N LYS A 92 -13.72 -9.05 -3.78
CA LYS A 92 -14.98 -8.65 -3.14
C LYS A 92 -15.11 -7.14 -2.97
N GLU A 93 -14.03 -6.38 -3.14
CA GLU A 93 -14.00 -4.91 -2.98
C GLU A 93 -14.37 -4.20 -4.29
N LYS A 94 -15.54 -4.53 -4.86
CA LYS A 94 -16.00 -4.04 -6.17
C LYS A 94 -16.05 -2.52 -6.25
N PHE A 95 -16.41 -1.87 -5.14
CA PHE A 95 -16.40 -0.41 -5.04
C PHE A 95 -15.00 0.17 -5.26
N LEU A 96 -13.98 -0.33 -4.55
CA LEU A 96 -12.60 0.14 -4.72
C LEU A 96 -12.07 -0.12 -6.14
N GLN A 97 -12.42 -1.26 -6.73
CA GLN A 97 -12.06 -1.57 -8.11
C GLN A 97 -12.64 -0.51 -9.07
N LYS A 98 -13.91 -0.12 -8.90
CA LYS A 98 -14.54 0.93 -9.72
C LYS A 98 -13.86 2.29 -9.54
N VAL A 99 -13.50 2.65 -8.30
CA VAL A 99 -12.83 3.92 -7.98
C VAL A 99 -11.43 4.00 -8.60
N PHE A 100 -10.63 2.94 -8.50
CA PHE A 100 -9.22 3.01 -8.89
C PHE A 100 -8.92 2.56 -10.32
N LYS A 101 -9.86 1.86 -10.98
CA LYS A 101 -9.67 1.41 -12.37
C LYS A 101 -9.39 2.58 -13.33
N PRO A 102 -10.06 3.75 -13.25
CA PRO A 102 -9.73 4.92 -14.06
C PRO A 102 -8.31 5.48 -13.84
N LEU A 103 -7.69 5.20 -12.69
CA LEU A 103 -6.32 5.64 -12.37
C LEU A 103 -5.25 4.72 -12.97
N CYS A 104 -5.63 3.53 -13.46
CA CYS A 104 -4.71 2.56 -14.04
C CYS A 104 -4.28 2.95 -15.46
N LYS A 105 -3.20 3.72 -15.57
CA LYS A 105 -2.55 4.15 -16.83
C LYS A 105 -1.12 3.60 -16.93
N LYS A 106 -0.30 4.06 -17.89
CA LYS A 106 0.99 3.46 -18.32
C LYS A 106 1.88 2.87 -17.21
N ASN A 107 2.02 3.53 -16.06
CA ASN A 107 2.85 3.07 -14.93
C ASN A 107 2.05 2.69 -13.66
N VAL A 108 0.74 2.58 -13.79
CA VAL A 108 -0.20 2.28 -12.70
C VAL A 108 -1.01 1.04 -13.08
N LYS A 109 -0.84 -0.04 -12.32
CA LYS A 109 -1.60 -1.29 -12.54
C LYS A 109 -2.45 -1.65 -11.34
N MET A 110 -3.51 -2.40 -11.58
CA MET A 110 -4.34 -3.00 -10.54
C MET A 110 -4.23 -4.53 -10.61
N ILE A 111 -4.04 -5.15 -9.46
CA ILE A 111 -4.02 -6.60 -9.28
C ILE A 111 -5.20 -6.96 -8.38
N ILE A 112 -6.03 -7.87 -8.86
CA ILE A 112 -7.18 -8.38 -8.11
C ILE A 112 -6.78 -9.64 -7.36
N VAL A 113 -7.02 -9.68 -6.05
CA VAL A 113 -6.78 -10.85 -5.20
C VAL A 113 -8.04 -11.72 -5.22
N PRO A 114 -8.01 -12.94 -5.82
CA PRO A 114 -9.17 -13.82 -5.89
C PRO A 114 -9.72 -14.15 -4.50
N LYS A 115 -11.04 -14.08 -4.34
CA LYS A 115 -11.77 -14.26 -3.07
C LYS A 115 -11.35 -13.28 -1.96
N GLY A 116 -10.47 -12.32 -2.24
CA GLY A 116 -9.96 -11.33 -1.30
C GLY A 116 -11.03 -10.33 -0.87
N GLY A 117 -11.01 -9.95 0.39
CA GLY A 117 -11.79 -8.84 0.94
C GLY A 117 -10.87 -7.76 1.52
N HIS A 118 -11.40 -6.91 2.40
CA HIS A 118 -10.66 -5.83 3.04
C HIS A 118 -9.75 -6.34 4.18
N ARG A 119 -8.83 -7.26 3.86
CA ARG A 119 -7.84 -7.83 4.78
C ARG A 119 -6.69 -8.45 3.98
N ILE A 120 -5.48 -8.28 4.48
CA ILE A 120 -4.31 -9.02 3.99
C ILE A 120 -4.38 -10.47 4.51
N ASN A 121 -4.93 -11.38 3.71
CA ASN A 121 -4.93 -12.81 3.98
C ASN A 121 -3.75 -13.51 3.27
N LYS A 122 -3.58 -14.83 3.42
CA LYS A 122 -2.46 -15.57 2.81
C LYS A 122 -2.32 -15.40 1.28
N ASN A 123 -3.45 -15.35 0.55
CA ASN A 123 -3.42 -15.13 -0.91
C ASN A 123 -2.97 -13.71 -1.24
N TYR A 124 -3.45 -12.75 -0.45
CA TYR A 124 -3.04 -11.36 -0.53
C TYR A 124 -1.54 -11.21 -0.26
N GLU A 125 -1.04 -11.81 0.82
CA GLU A 125 0.38 -11.81 1.18
C GLU A 125 1.23 -12.38 0.05
N LYS A 126 0.82 -13.50 -0.54
CA LYS A 126 1.53 -14.10 -1.69
C LYS A 126 1.65 -13.11 -2.85
N ILE A 127 0.55 -12.47 -3.24
CA ILE A 127 0.53 -11.48 -4.33
C ILE A 127 1.38 -10.26 -3.96
N LEU A 128 1.28 -9.77 -2.72
CA LEU A 128 2.06 -8.65 -2.24
C LEU A 128 3.57 -8.96 -2.32
N LEU A 129 4.01 -10.12 -1.81
CA LEU A 129 5.40 -10.54 -1.81
C LEU A 129 5.98 -10.71 -3.21
N GLN A 130 5.17 -11.15 -4.19
CA GLN A 130 5.58 -11.22 -5.60
C GLN A 130 5.79 -9.84 -6.24
N ASN A 131 5.24 -8.78 -5.64
CA ASN A 131 5.26 -7.43 -6.19
C ASN A 131 6.14 -6.45 -5.40
N ILE A 132 6.73 -6.82 -4.26
CA ILE A 132 7.70 -5.98 -3.52
C ILE A 132 9.04 -5.97 -4.25
#